data_AF-A0A1W9Z732-F1
#
_entry.id   AF-A0A1W9Z732-F1
#
_cell.length_a   1.000
_cell.length_b   1.000
_cell.length_c   1.000
_cell.angle_alpha   90.00
_cell.angle_beta   90.00
_cell.angle_gamma   90.00
#
_symmetry.space_group_name_H-M   'P 1'
#
loop_
_entity.id
_entity.type
_entity.pdbx_description
1 polymer ?
#
loop_
_entity_poly.entity_id
_entity_poly.type
_entity_poly.pdbx_seq_one_letter_code
_entity_poly.pdbx_strand_id
1 'polypeptide(L)'
;MADEIHPFELRVSDADLSNLRERLRRTRWPERQTVDDWSQGIPLAVVQELCEYWADRYDWRPTENRLNHLAQYRTEIDGLGIHFLHVRSPHPDAVPLILTLVIAGPPESMLSDLTEDEQAMLGVIDDHKHWGTGYSTQQSTRPQTLGYGLVDSPAAQCAWIAEEFWTWTDCNGDLFSIVSRDDVLDNVMLYWLPAVGASSARLYWESLRGLNRDPVPVPAGCSQYPKEIYRASRRWARQRYPDLRWWKELDRGGHFGAFEQPAILVDEIRSFFRTVR
;
A
#
# COMPACT_ATOMS: atom_id res chain seq x y z
N MET A 1 -23.14 -21.40 10.58
CA MET A 1 -22.27 -22.58 10.42
C MET A 1 -20.88 -22.11 10.78
N ALA A 2 -20.06 -22.89 11.49
CA ALA A 2 -18.69 -22.43 11.75
C ALA A 2 -17.95 -22.41 10.42
N ASP A 3 -17.43 -21.25 10.02
CA ASP A 3 -16.71 -21.12 8.76
C ASP A 3 -15.44 -21.97 8.81
N GLU A 4 -15.34 -22.94 7.89
CA GLU A 4 -14.25 -23.92 7.87
C GLU A 4 -12.97 -23.27 7.31
N ILE A 5 -11.86 -23.45 8.03
CA ILE A 5 -10.55 -22.92 7.63
C ILE A 5 -9.79 -23.99 6.85
N HIS A 6 -9.45 -23.69 5.59
CA HIS A 6 -8.77 -24.60 4.68
C HIS A 6 -7.33 -24.14 4.40
N PRO A 7 -6.33 -25.03 4.40
CA PRO A 7 -4.99 -24.70 3.91
C PRO A 7 -5.03 -24.21 2.46
N PHE A 8 -4.17 -23.24 2.14
CA PHE A 8 -4.03 -22.69 0.79
C PHE A 8 -2.59 -22.79 0.33
N GLU A 9 -2.39 -23.19 -0.92
CA GLU A 9 -1.10 -23.20 -1.60
C GLU A 9 -1.26 -22.40 -2.90
N LEU A 10 -0.40 -21.40 -3.08
CA LEU A 10 -0.36 -20.58 -4.27
C LEU A 10 0.26 -21.39 -5.42
N ARG A 11 -0.47 -21.55 -6.52
CA ARG A 11 0.03 -22.24 -7.72
C ARG A 11 -0.39 -21.50 -8.98
N VAL A 12 0.59 -20.89 -9.63
CA VAL A 12 0.42 -20.16 -10.89
C VAL A 12 0.89 -21.03 -12.05
N SER A 13 0.06 -21.15 -13.09
CA SER A 13 0.39 -22.00 -14.23
C SER A 13 1.47 -21.36 -15.10
N ASP A 14 2.31 -22.19 -15.74
CA ASP A 14 3.26 -21.70 -16.75
C ASP A 14 2.56 -21.02 -17.94
N ALA A 15 1.30 -21.41 -18.20
CA ALA A 15 0.48 -20.80 -19.24
C ALA A 15 0.12 -19.34 -18.89
N ASP A 16 -0.24 -19.05 -17.65
CA ASP A 16 -0.53 -17.68 -17.18
C ASP A 16 0.72 -16.80 -17.25
N LEU A 17 1.87 -17.33 -16.82
CA LEU A 17 3.15 -16.62 -16.91
C LEU A 17 3.57 -16.38 -18.37
N SER A 18 3.34 -17.36 -19.25
CA SER A 18 3.63 -17.22 -20.68
C SER A 18 2.70 -16.21 -21.35
N ASN A 19 1.41 -16.20 -20.99
CA ASN A 19 0.44 -15.22 -21.48
C ASN A 19 0.82 -13.79 -21.07
N LEU A 20 1.20 -13.59 -19.81
CA LEU A 20 1.71 -12.31 -19.31
C LEU A 20 2.89 -11.82 -20.15
N ARG A 21 3.91 -12.66 -20.36
CA ARG A 21 5.10 -12.29 -21.14
C ARG A 21 4.75 -11.94 -22.58
N GLU A 22 3.82 -12.65 -23.22
CA GLU A 22 3.36 -12.31 -24.56
C GLU A 22 2.67 -10.93 -24.58
N ARG A 23 1.78 -10.65 -23.63
CA ARG A 23 1.09 -9.36 -23.54
C ARG A 23 2.07 -8.20 -23.33
N LEU A 24 3.06 -8.36 -22.46
CA LEU A 24 4.11 -7.37 -22.23
C LEU A 24 4.87 -7.04 -23.52
N ARG A 25 5.32 -8.06 -24.27
CA ARG A 25 6.06 -7.86 -25.54
C ARG A 25 5.22 -7.24 -26.65
N ARG A 26 3.90 -7.34 -26.57
CA ARG A 26 2.95 -6.78 -27.55
C ARG A 26 2.33 -5.46 -27.10
N THR A 27 2.84 -4.86 -26.03
CA THR A 27 2.33 -3.59 -25.49
C THR A 27 2.35 -2.51 -26.56
N ARG A 28 1.20 -1.87 -26.79
CA ARG A 28 1.11 -0.63 -27.55
C ARG A 28 1.28 0.55 -26.61
N TRP A 29 2.40 1.25 -26.75
CA TRP A 29 2.78 2.36 -25.87
C TRP A 29 2.05 3.66 -26.19
N PRO A 30 1.77 4.52 -25.18
CA PRO A 30 1.35 5.89 -25.42
C PRO A 30 2.53 6.74 -25.94
N GLU A 31 2.22 7.98 -26.35
CA GLU A 31 3.24 8.98 -26.63
C GLU A 31 4.01 9.35 -25.36
N ARG A 32 5.23 9.88 -25.52
CA ARG A 32 6.02 10.39 -24.40
C ARG A 32 5.31 11.58 -23.76
N GLN A 33 5.37 11.66 -22.43
CA GLN A 33 4.89 12.81 -21.66
C GLN A 33 5.58 14.13 -22.09
N THR A 34 4.95 15.27 -21.82
CA THR A 34 5.42 16.59 -22.33
C THR A 34 6.42 17.27 -21.39
N VAL A 35 6.83 16.59 -20.33
CA VAL A 35 7.75 17.08 -19.29
C VAL A 35 8.94 16.13 -19.16
N ASP A 36 10.05 16.63 -18.62
CA ASP A 36 11.26 15.84 -18.38
C ASP A 36 11.34 15.26 -16.96
N ASP A 37 10.31 15.50 -16.13
CA ASP A 37 10.18 15.00 -14.77
C ASP A 37 8.93 14.09 -14.60
N TRP A 38 8.57 13.79 -13.34
CA TRP A 38 7.45 12.93 -12.96
C TRP A 38 6.15 13.72 -12.70
N SER A 39 6.11 15.04 -13.00
CA SER A 39 4.97 15.91 -12.65
C SER A 39 3.68 15.55 -13.41
N GLN A 40 3.77 14.77 -14.48
CA GLN A 40 2.64 14.22 -15.25
C GLN A 40 2.42 12.71 -15.04
N GLY A 41 3.04 12.13 -14.00
CA GLY A 41 3.01 10.71 -13.70
C GLY A 41 4.29 9.98 -14.10
N ILE A 42 4.25 8.64 -14.03
CA ILE A 42 5.39 7.76 -14.30
C ILE A 42 5.90 7.94 -15.75
N PRO A 43 7.19 8.27 -15.97
CA PRO A 43 7.73 8.44 -17.31
C PRO A 43 7.63 7.19 -18.17
N LEU A 44 7.32 7.36 -19.45
CA LEU A 44 7.20 6.25 -20.41
C LEU A 44 8.41 5.30 -20.39
N ALA A 45 9.61 5.87 -20.36
CA ALA A 45 10.86 5.10 -20.36
C ALA A 45 10.98 4.16 -19.15
N VAL A 46 10.49 4.59 -17.97
CA VAL A 46 10.54 3.77 -16.74
C VAL A 46 9.60 2.58 -16.86
N VAL A 47 8.38 2.79 -17.37
CA VAL A 47 7.43 1.68 -17.58
C VAL A 47 7.93 0.71 -18.65
N GLN A 48 8.53 1.23 -19.73
CA GLN A 48 9.13 0.39 -20.78
C GLN A 48 10.24 -0.48 -20.22
N GLU A 49 11.15 0.08 -19.44
CA GLU A 49 12.25 -0.65 -18.82
C GLU A 49 11.74 -1.72 -17.84
N LEU A 50 10.76 -1.38 -16.98
CA LEU A 50 10.13 -2.33 -16.08
C LEU A 50 9.44 -3.47 -16.82
N CYS A 51 8.68 -3.16 -17.87
CA CYS A 51 7.97 -4.18 -18.66
C CYS A 51 8.93 -5.09 -19.44
N GLU A 52 10.05 -4.55 -19.95
CA GLU A 52 11.10 -5.35 -20.58
C GLU A 52 11.76 -6.28 -19.55
N TYR A 53 12.15 -5.75 -18.39
CA TYR A 53 12.67 -6.56 -17.29
C TYR A 53 11.67 -7.66 -16.89
N TRP A 54 10.39 -7.31 -16.78
CA TRP A 54 9.32 -8.23 -16.40
C TRP A 54 9.11 -9.35 -17.42
N ALA A 55 9.18 -9.03 -18.71
CA ALA A 55 8.99 -10.01 -19.78
C ALA A 55 10.17 -11.00 -19.90
N ASP A 56 11.39 -10.51 -19.70
CA ASP A 56 12.59 -11.22 -20.14
C ASP A 56 13.51 -11.68 -19.00
N ARG A 57 13.42 -11.07 -17.81
CA ARG A 57 14.35 -11.34 -16.69
C ARG A 57 13.66 -11.70 -15.37
N TYR A 58 12.50 -11.14 -15.09
CA TYR A 58 11.77 -11.42 -13.85
C TYR A 58 11.34 -12.88 -13.75
N ASP A 59 11.55 -13.47 -12.57
CA ASP A 59 11.10 -14.81 -12.23
C ASP A 59 10.11 -14.77 -11.07
N TRP A 60 8.88 -15.23 -11.31
CA TRP A 60 7.83 -15.32 -10.30
C TRP A 60 8.06 -16.46 -9.30
N ARG A 61 8.77 -17.52 -9.71
CA ARG A 61 8.86 -18.77 -8.94
C ARG A 61 9.52 -18.57 -7.57
N PRO A 62 10.58 -17.75 -7.39
CA PRO A 62 11.11 -17.41 -6.07
C PRO A 62 10.05 -16.82 -5.13
N THR A 63 9.20 -15.93 -5.61
CA THR A 63 8.16 -15.26 -4.83
C THR A 63 7.03 -16.20 -4.48
N GLU A 64 6.58 -17.00 -5.44
CA GLU A 64 5.61 -18.08 -5.21
C GLU A 64 6.10 -19.04 -4.11
N ASN A 65 7.36 -19.48 -4.22
CA ASN A 65 7.97 -20.33 -3.21
C ASN A 65 8.01 -19.64 -1.85
N ARG A 66 8.50 -18.39 -1.78
CA ARG A 66 8.58 -17.61 -0.53
C ARG A 66 7.23 -17.49 0.16
N LEU A 67 6.15 -17.22 -0.58
CA LEU A 67 4.80 -17.17 -0.04
C LEU A 67 4.31 -18.54 0.44
N ASN A 68 4.58 -19.61 -0.31
CA ASN A 68 4.23 -20.98 0.07
C ASN A 68 5.02 -21.53 1.28
N HIS A 69 6.13 -20.91 1.68
CA HIS A 69 6.80 -21.23 2.94
C HIS A 69 6.08 -20.66 4.17
N LEU A 70 5.15 -19.72 3.98
CA LEU A 70 4.27 -19.22 5.03
C LEU A 70 2.99 -20.06 5.09
N ALA A 71 2.47 -20.28 6.29
CA ALA A 71 1.20 -20.99 6.45
C ALA A 71 0.05 -20.10 5.96
N GLN A 72 -0.53 -20.45 4.82
CA GLN A 72 -1.63 -19.73 4.20
C GLN A 72 -2.93 -20.52 4.32
N TYR A 73 -4.03 -19.80 4.41
CA TYR A 73 -5.35 -20.36 4.59
C TYR A 73 -6.39 -19.59 3.80
N ARG A 74 -7.53 -20.24 3.59
CA ARG A 74 -8.77 -19.62 3.13
C ARG A 74 -9.91 -19.99 4.05
N THR A 75 -10.83 -19.06 4.23
CA THR A 75 -12.13 -19.26 4.88
C THR A 75 -13.18 -18.46 4.12
N GLU A 76 -14.45 -18.78 4.31
CA GLU A 76 -15.54 -17.90 3.93
C GLU A 76 -15.96 -17.07 5.15
N ILE A 77 -16.19 -15.77 4.99
CA ILE A 77 -16.81 -14.92 6.02
C ILE A 77 -17.83 -14.05 5.29
N ASP A 78 -19.10 -14.09 5.74
CA ASP A 78 -20.20 -13.35 5.13
C ASP A 78 -20.32 -13.55 3.60
N GLY A 79 -20.06 -14.77 3.12
CA GLY A 79 -20.11 -15.12 1.69
C GLY A 79 -18.90 -14.66 0.87
N LEU A 80 -17.84 -14.15 1.51
CA LEU A 80 -16.60 -13.71 0.87
C LEU A 80 -15.46 -14.68 1.18
N GLY A 81 -14.73 -15.09 0.14
CA GLY A 81 -13.49 -15.86 0.30
C GLY A 81 -12.37 -14.97 0.83
N ILE A 82 -11.95 -15.21 2.07
CA ILE A 82 -10.86 -14.50 2.74
C ILE A 82 -9.61 -15.37 2.72
N HIS A 83 -8.56 -14.89 2.06
CA HIS A 83 -7.20 -15.45 2.16
C HIS A 83 -6.44 -14.75 3.28
N PHE A 84 -5.69 -15.53 4.07
CA PHE A 84 -4.85 -14.97 5.13
C PHE A 84 -3.59 -15.82 5.37
N LEU A 85 -2.55 -15.15 5.87
CA LEU A 85 -1.36 -15.79 6.41
C LEU A 85 -1.51 -15.92 7.93
N HIS A 86 -1.16 -17.07 8.49
CA HIS A 86 -1.17 -17.28 9.94
C HIS A 86 0.17 -17.83 10.42
N VAL A 87 1.05 -16.92 10.84
CA VAL A 87 2.38 -17.24 11.36
C VAL A 87 2.36 -17.20 12.87
N ARG A 88 2.38 -18.37 13.51
CA ARG A 88 2.37 -18.47 14.97
C ARG A 88 3.75 -18.20 15.56
N SER A 89 3.79 -17.40 16.62
CA SER A 89 4.99 -17.21 17.42
C SER A 89 5.35 -18.51 18.15
N PRO A 90 6.65 -18.81 18.34
CA PRO A 90 7.09 -19.88 19.24
C PRO A 90 6.89 -19.55 20.73
N HIS A 91 6.60 -18.28 21.06
CA HIS A 91 6.34 -17.85 22.44
C HIS A 91 4.84 -17.97 22.76
N PRO A 92 4.46 -18.63 23.88
CA PRO A 92 3.06 -18.87 24.23
C PRO A 92 2.29 -17.58 24.51
N ASP A 93 2.96 -16.55 25.05
CA ASP A 93 2.35 -15.27 25.44
C ASP A 93 2.48 -14.20 24.33
N ALA A 94 2.56 -14.62 23.07
CA ALA A 94 2.58 -13.70 21.95
C ALA A 94 1.22 -13.01 21.78
N VAL A 95 1.25 -11.72 21.47
CA VAL A 95 0.05 -10.89 21.37
C VAL A 95 -0.36 -10.78 19.89
N PRO A 96 -1.64 -10.96 19.54
CA PRO A 96 -2.14 -10.67 18.20
C PRO A 96 -1.93 -9.19 17.84
N LEU A 97 -1.46 -8.91 16.62
CA LEU A 97 -1.20 -7.56 16.13
C LEU A 97 -2.05 -7.30 14.88
N ILE A 98 -2.75 -6.17 14.88
CA ILE A 98 -3.35 -5.58 13.67
C ILE A 98 -2.64 -4.24 13.43
N LEU A 99 -2.09 -4.07 12.22
CA LEU A 99 -1.47 -2.81 11.78
C LEU A 99 -2.45 -2.06 10.88
N THR A 100 -2.70 -0.79 11.19
CA THR A 100 -3.57 0.10 10.40
C THR A 100 -2.95 1.48 10.27
N LEU A 101 -3.37 2.23 9.24
CA LEU A 101 -3.01 3.64 9.10
C LEU A 101 -3.63 4.48 10.23
N VAL A 102 -2.86 5.42 10.77
CA VAL A 102 -3.36 6.40 11.76
C VAL A 102 -4.03 7.55 11.02
N ILE A 103 -5.37 7.58 11.04
CA ILE A 103 -6.15 8.65 10.41
C ILE A 103 -6.57 9.67 11.48
N ALA A 104 -5.94 10.85 11.50
CA ALA A 104 -6.32 11.97 12.36
C ALA A 104 -6.05 13.31 11.69
N GLY A 105 -6.95 14.28 11.87
CA GLY A 105 -6.80 15.66 11.41
C GLY A 105 -7.26 16.65 12.50
N PRO A 106 -7.04 17.96 12.31
CA PRO A 106 -7.42 18.95 13.32
C PRO A 106 -8.93 18.91 13.54
N PRO A 107 -9.43 18.84 14.79
CA PRO A 107 -10.82 19.16 15.07
C PRO A 107 -11.06 20.64 14.77
N GLU A 108 -12.31 20.97 14.44
CA GLU A 108 -12.71 22.34 14.09
C GLU A 108 -12.30 23.36 15.16
N SER A 109 -12.38 22.98 16.44
CA SER A 109 -11.99 23.83 17.57
C SER A 109 -10.51 24.17 17.64
N MET A 110 -9.63 23.44 16.94
CA MET A 110 -8.18 23.70 16.91
C MET A 110 -7.74 24.48 15.67
N LEU A 111 -8.63 24.71 14.69
CA LEU A 111 -8.25 25.38 13.44
C LEU A 111 -7.80 26.84 13.64
N SER A 112 -8.21 27.48 14.73
CA SER A 112 -7.80 28.84 15.09
C SER A 112 -6.47 28.92 15.85
N ASP A 113 -5.87 27.78 16.22
CA ASP A 113 -4.66 27.68 17.06
C ASP A 113 -3.72 26.55 16.60
N LEU A 114 -3.40 26.56 15.29
CA LEU A 114 -2.47 25.61 14.68
C LEU A 114 -1.02 26.08 14.87
N THR A 115 -0.14 25.16 15.25
CA THR A 115 1.32 25.42 15.20
C THR A 115 1.81 25.61 13.77
N GLU A 116 3.02 26.16 13.59
CA GLU A 116 3.65 26.27 12.27
C GLU A 116 3.77 24.91 11.58
N ASP A 117 4.19 23.87 12.31
CA ASP A 117 4.27 22.50 11.78
C ASP A 117 2.89 21.96 11.35
N GLU A 118 1.85 22.25 12.12
CA GLU A 118 0.47 21.85 11.81
C GLU A 118 -0.08 22.57 10.57
N GLN A 119 0.26 23.84 10.38
CA GLN A 119 -0.05 24.58 9.17
C GLN A 119 0.68 24.00 7.96
N ALA A 120 1.97 23.67 8.10
CA ALA A 120 2.75 23.02 7.06
C ALA A 120 2.17 21.64 6.68
N MET A 121 1.75 20.84 7.66
CA MET A 121 1.06 19.55 7.43
C MET A 121 -0.24 19.75 6.64
N LEU A 122 -1.03 20.78 6.96
CA LEU A 122 -2.24 21.08 6.19
C LEU A 122 -1.94 21.53 4.76
N GLY A 123 -0.86 22.30 4.54
CA GLY A 123 -0.40 22.67 3.20
C GLY A 123 -0.07 21.45 2.36
N VAL A 124 0.68 20.48 2.91
CA VAL A 124 0.99 19.21 2.22
C VAL A 124 -0.28 18.42 1.90
N ILE A 125 -1.26 18.40 2.81
CA ILE A 125 -2.56 17.74 2.57
C ILE A 125 -3.32 18.44 1.43
N ASP A 126 -3.27 19.76 1.34
CA ASP A 126 -3.95 20.53 0.28
C ASP A 126 -3.29 20.29 -1.09
N ASP A 127 -1.95 20.34 -1.16
CA ASP A 127 -1.19 20.00 -2.35
C ASP A 127 -1.51 18.57 -2.83
N HIS A 128 -1.53 17.61 -1.90
CA HIS A 128 -1.89 16.23 -2.22
C HIS A 128 -3.36 16.11 -2.68
N LYS A 129 -4.30 16.86 -2.09
CA LYS A 129 -5.69 16.90 -2.59
C LYS A 129 -5.75 17.40 -4.02
N HIS A 130 -4.98 18.43 -4.35
CA HIS A 130 -5.00 19.05 -5.67
C HIS A 130 -4.39 18.16 -6.74
N TRP A 131 -3.24 17.52 -6.46
CA TRP A 131 -2.46 16.78 -7.46
C TRP A 131 -2.44 15.26 -7.25
N GLY A 132 -2.43 14.79 -6.01
CA GLY A 132 -2.19 13.39 -5.65
C GLY A 132 -3.44 12.51 -5.46
N THR A 133 -4.65 13.05 -5.58
CA THR A 133 -5.88 12.26 -5.35
C THR A 133 -6.53 11.71 -6.61
N GLY A 134 -5.91 11.89 -7.79
CA GLY A 134 -6.46 11.43 -9.08
C GLY A 134 -6.82 9.94 -9.08
N TYR A 135 -5.91 9.07 -8.60
CA TYR A 135 -6.15 7.63 -8.48
C TYR A 135 -7.40 7.33 -7.63
N SER A 136 -7.49 7.95 -6.43
CA SER A 136 -8.57 7.71 -5.47
C SER A 136 -9.91 8.26 -5.96
N THR A 137 -9.90 9.38 -6.69
CA THR A 137 -11.09 9.97 -7.31
C THR A 137 -11.63 9.05 -8.40
N GLN A 138 -10.77 8.51 -9.26
CA GLN A 138 -11.19 7.56 -10.29
C GLN A 138 -11.70 6.25 -9.67
N GLN A 139 -11.01 5.70 -8.68
CA GLN A 139 -11.40 4.44 -8.02
C GLN A 139 -12.67 4.59 -7.17
N SER A 140 -12.88 5.73 -6.50
CA SER A 140 -14.09 5.98 -5.69
C SER A 140 -15.33 6.32 -6.50
N THR A 141 -15.20 6.57 -7.81
CA THR A 141 -16.33 6.96 -8.66
C THR A 141 -16.59 6.00 -9.82
N ARG A 142 -15.57 5.46 -10.49
CA ARG A 142 -15.73 4.59 -11.67
C ARG A 142 -14.75 3.40 -11.63
N PRO A 143 -14.74 2.60 -10.55
CA PRO A 143 -13.77 1.49 -10.39
C PRO A 143 -13.93 0.42 -11.48
N GLN A 144 -15.16 0.14 -11.91
CA GLN A 144 -15.41 -0.84 -12.97
C GLN A 144 -14.82 -0.40 -14.32
N THR A 145 -14.94 0.88 -14.66
CA THR A 145 -14.39 1.43 -15.91
C THR A 145 -12.87 1.38 -15.92
N LEU A 146 -12.23 1.75 -14.81
CA LEU A 146 -10.77 1.65 -14.65
C LEU A 146 -10.30 0.19 -14.76
N GLY A 147 -11.04 -0.72 -14.15
CA GLY A 147 -10.70 -2.14 -14.06
C GLY A 147 -10.46 -2.84 -15.40
N TYR A 148 -11.16 -2.45 -16.48
CA TYR A 148 -10.93 -3.05 -17.80
C TYR A 148 -9.50 -2.85 -18.29
N GLY A 149 -8.93 -1.66 -18.10
CA GLY A 149 -7.55 -1.38 -18.48
C GLY A 149 -6.55 -2.10 -17.59
N LEU A 150 -6.77 -2.07 -16.26
CA LEU A 150 -5.86 -2.70 -15.29
C LEU A 150 -5.84 -4.23 -15.38
N VAL A 151 -6.95 -4.86 -15.78
CA VAL A 151 -7.03 -6.33 -15.92
C VAL A 151 -6.57 -6.81 -17.30
N ASP A 152 -6.72 -6.02 -18.36
CA ASP A 152 -6.33 -6.44 -19.70
C ASP A 152 -4.85 -6.15 -20.03
N SER A 153 -4.34 -5.00 -19.55
CA SER A 153 -3.01 -4.51 -19.90
C SER A 153 -2.03 -4.63 -18.71
N PRO A 154 -1.05 -5.55 -18.76
CA PRO A 154 -0.06 -5.66 -17.68
C PRO A 154 0.81 -4.41 -17.59
N ALA A 155 1.09 -3.73 -18.70
CA ALA A 155 1.80 -2.46 -18.70
C ALA A 155 1.01 -1.35 -17.99
N ALA A 156 -0.32 -1.31 -18.16
CA ALA A 156 -1.18 -0.37 -17.44
C ALA A 156 -1.23 -0.69 -15.94
N GLN A 157 -1.37 -1.98 -15.57
CA GLN A 157 -1.34 -2.41 -14.18
C GLN A 157 -0.01 -2.09 -13.49
N CYS A 158 1.10 -2.28 -14.20
CA CYS A 158 2.44 -1.96 -13.72
C CYS A 158 2.62 -0.45 -13.52
N ALA A 159 2.26 0.37 -14.52
CA ALA A 159 2.37 1.82 -14.42
C ALA A 159 1.54 2.37 -13.25
N TRP A 160 0.29 1.90 -13.12
CA TRP A 160 -0.66 2.34 -12.10
C TRP A 160 -0.19 2.05 -10.66
N ILE A 161 0.59 1.00 -10.46
CA ILE A 161 1.13 0.64 -9.13
C ILE A 161 2.51 1.26 -8.91
N ALA A 162 3.40 1.20 -9.91
CA ALA A 162 4.79 1.65 -9.78
C ALA A 162 4.91 3.16 -9.56
N GLU A 163 3.98 3.96 -10.10
CA GLU A 163 3.90 5.40 -9.84
C GLU A 163 3.76 5.70 -8.34
N GLU A 164 2.91 4.95 -7.63
CA GLU A 164 2.68 5.16 -6.20
C GLU A 164 3.89 4.72 -5.36
N PHE A 165 4.58 3.65 -5.78
CA PHE A 165 5.86 3.29 -5.16
C PHE A 165 6.87 4.44 -5.27
N TRP A 166 6.99 5.10 -6.42
CA TRP A 166 7.91 6.22 -6.56
C TRP A 166 7.45 7.43 -5.72
N THR A 167 6.16 7.73 -5.77
CA THR A 167 5.59 8.93 -5.15
C THR A 167 5.62 8.85 -3.62
N TRP A 168 5.41 7.65 -3.04
CA TRP A 168 5.19 7.49 -1.60
C TRP A 168 6.34 6.84 -0.85
N THR A 169 7.37 6.35 -1.55
CA THR A 169 8.62 5.84 -0.95
C THR A 169 9.59 6.99 -0.69
N ASP A 170 10.40 6.90 0.36
CA ASP A 170 11.52 7.81 0.61
C ASP A 170 12.73 7.52 -0.28
N CYS A 171 12.53 7.55 -1.60
CA CYS A 171 13.48 7.08 -2.60
C CYS A 171 14.32 8.19 -3.26
N ASN A 172 14.15 9.44 -2.82
CA ASN A 172 14.87 10.63 -3.33
C ASN A 172 14.95 10.72 -4.87
N GLY A 173 13.87 10.34 -5.55
CA GLY A 173 13.74 10.41 -7.01
C GLY A 173 14.19 9.16 -7.78
N ASP A 174 14.92 8.23 -7.15
CA ASP A 174 15.26 6.93 -7.74
C ASP A 174 14.40 5.82 -7.13
N LEU A 175 13.33 5.43 -7.85
CA LEU A 175 12.39 4.38 -7.43
C LEU A 175 13.11 3.12 -6.92
N PHE A 176 14.20 2.73 -7.60
CA PHE A 176 14.85 1.44 -7.35
C PHE A 176 15.95 1.48 -6.29
N SER A 177 16.18 2.65 -5.67
CA SER A 177 17.19 2.82 -4.61
C SER A 177 16.78 2.19 -3.27
N ILE A 178 15.47 2.08 -3.01
CA ILE A 178 14.90 1.54 -1.77
C ILE A 178 14.14 0.24 -2.03
N VAL A 179 13.37 0.18 -3.12
CA VAL A 179 12.53 -0.95 -3.49
C VAL A 179 13.03 -1.51 -4.81
N SER A 180 13.45 -2.78 -4.86
CA SER A 180 14.01 -3.33 -6.10
C SER A 180 12.95 -3.49 -7.21
N ARG A 181 13.40 -3.72 -8.45
CA ARG A 181 12.47 -4.03 -9.56
C ARG A 181 11.67 -5.31 -9.26
N ASP A 182 12.30 -6.32 -8.67
CA ASP A 182 11.64 -7.56 -8.26
C ASP A 182 10.58 -7.30 -7.19
N ASP A 183 10.88 -6.44 -6.21
CA ASP A 183 9.95 -6.07 -5.14
C ASP A 183 8.69 -5.37 -5.67
N VAL A 184 8.84 -4.42 -6.61
CA VAL A 184 7.70 -3.77 -7.28
C VAL A 184 6.89 -4.80 -8.06
N LEU A 185 7.56 -5.65 -8.86
CA LEU A 185 6.89 -6.63 -9.71
C LEU A 185 6.24 -7.77 -8.93
N ASP A 186 6.79 -8.17 -7.79
CA ASP A 186 6.17 -9.09 -6.83
C ASP A 186 4.80 -8.56 -6.39
N ASN A 187 4.74 -7.26 -6.04
CA ASN A 187 3.48 -6.63 -5.67
C ASN A 187 2.51 -6.56 -6.87
N VAL A 188 2.98 -6.11 -8.03
CA VAL A 188 2.17 -6.04 -9.26
C VAL A 188 1.60 -7.41 -9.64
N MET A 189 2.38 -8.49 -9.50
CA MET A 189 1.95 -9.86 -9.79
C MET A 189 0.80 -10.32 -8.90
N LEU A 190 0.76 -9.88 -7.63
CA LEU A 190 -0.36 -10.16 -6.72
C LEU A 190 -1.66 -9.44 -7.11
N TYR A 191 -1.60 -8.40 -7.95
CA TYR A 191 -2.77 -7.79 -8.57
C TYR A 191 -3.13 -8.43 -9.90
N TRP A 192 -2.11 -8.66 -10.74
CA TRP A 192 -2.25 -9.16 -12.11
C TRP A 192 -2.80 -10.58 -12.16
N LEU A 193 -2.17 -11.51 -11.44
CA LEU A 193 -2.49 -12.94 -11.54
C LEU A 193 -3.93 -13.28 -11.12
N PRO A 194 -4.47 -12.74 -10.01
CA PRO A 194 -5.87 -12.97 -9.65
C PRO A 194 -6.84 -11.99 -10.34
N ALA A 195 -6.35 -11.13 -11.26
CA ALA A 195 -7.14 -10.14 -11.99
C ALA A 195 -7.94 -9.17 -11.08
N VAL A 196 -7.30 -8.67 -10.02
CA VAL A 196 -7.97 -7.89 -8.96
C VAL A 196 -7.83 -6.38 -9.10
N GLY A 197 -7.40 -5.86 -10.26
CA GLY A 197 -7.36 -4.42 -10.51
C GLY A 197 -8.73 -3.74 -10.35
N ALA A 198 -9.81 -4.40 -10.76
CA ALA A 198 -11.17 -3.88 -10.62
C ALA A 198 -11.72 -4.03 -9.19
N SER A 199 -11.53 -5.21 -8.57
CA SER A 199 -12.10 -5.51 -7.25
C SER A 199 -11.41 -4.73 -6.14
N SER A 200 -10.09 -4.56 -6.20
CA SER A 200 -9.36 -3.70 -5.25
C SER A 200 -9.81 -2.24 -5.32
N ALA A 201 -10.02 -1.70 -6.53
CA ALA A 201 -10.53 -0.35 -6.73
C ALA A 201 -11.94 -0.13 -6.15
N ARG A 202 -12.80 -1.16 -6.10
CA ARG A 202 -14.16 -1.04 -5.52
C ARG A 202 -14.13 -0.71 -4.03
N LEU A 203 -13.07 -1.06 -3.30
CA LEU A 203 -12.94 -0.69 -1.89
C LEU A 203 -12.99 0.84 -1.70
N TYR A 204 -12.47 1.62 -2.65
CA TYR A 204 -12.54 3.08 -2.63
C TYR A 204 -13.99 3.57 -2.81
N TRP A 205 -14.74 2.94 -3.72
CA TRP A 205 -16.16 3.29 -3.95
C TRP A 205 -17.02 3.04 -2.71
N GLU A 206 -16.75 1.96 -1.98
CA GLU A 206 -17.47 1.63 -0.75
C GLU A 206 -17.01 2.49 0.45
N SER A 207 -15.71 2.75 0.58
CA SER A 207 -15.13 3.28 1.82
C SER A 207 -14.98 4.81 1.84
N LEU A 208 -14.75 5.47 0.69
CA LEU A 208 -14.47 6.91 0.67
C LEU A 208 -15.72 7.80 0.71
N ARG A 209 -16.92 7.20 0.82
CA ARG A 209 -18.18 7.95 1.03
C ARG A 209 -18.37 8.41 2.48
N GLY A 210 -17.60 7.87 3.42
CA GLY A 210 -17.64 8.26 4.82
C GLY A 210 -16.56 7.57 5.64
N LEU A 211 -15.59 8.34 6.14
CA LEU A 211 -14.61 7.83 7.08
C LEU A 211 -15.19 7.92 8.50
N ASN A 212 -15.17 6.80 9.23
CA ASN A 212 -15.40 6.82 10.67
C ASN A 212 -14.33 7.72 11.33
N ARG A 213 -14.75 8.64 12.20
CA ARG A 213 -13.88 9.55 12.97
C ARG A 213 -14.11 9.43 14.47
N ASP A 214 -14.81 8.39 14.90
CA ASP A 214 -15.11 8.12 16.30
C ASP A 214 -13.81 7.89 17.09
N PRO A 215 -13.81 8.22 18.39
CA PRO A 215 -12.69 7.92 19.26
C PRO A 215 -12.36 6.42 19.29
N VAL A 216 -11.08 6.10 19.36
CA VAL A 216 -10.51 4.76 19.46
C VAL A 216 -9.97 4.59 20.88
N PRO A 217 -10.73 4.01 21.82
CA PRO A 217 -10.42 4.05 23.25
C PRO A 217 -9.41 2.98 23.71
N VAL A 218 -8.85 2.21 22.79
CA VAL A 218 -7.85 1.17 23.09
C VAL A 218 -6.43 1.73 23.07
N PRO A 219 -5.45 1.07 23.71
CA PRO A 219 -4.04 1.49 23.66
C PRO A 219 -3.56 1.63 22.22
N ALA A 220 -3.07 2.82 21.87
CA ALA A 220 -2.62 3.14 20.53
C ALA A 220 -1.17 3.63 20.52
N GLY A 221 -0.48 3.34 19.42
CA GLY A 221 0.86 3.83 19.13
C GLY A 221 0.94 4.36 17.71
N CYS A 222 1.71 5.43 17.50
CA CYS A 222 1.97 5.97 16.17
C CYS A 222 3.47 6.17 15.97
N SER A 223 3.99 5.61 14.89
CA SER A 223 5.33 5.87 14.38
C SER A 223 5.18 6.56 13.03
N GLN A 224 5.54 7.83 12.96
CA GLN A 224 5.33 8.68 11.80
C GLN A 224 6.59 8.72 10.95
N TYR A 225 6.50 8.14 9.76
CA TYR A 225 7.54 8.21 8.74
C TYR A 225 7.58 9.60 8.09
N PRO A 226 8.77 10.13 7.77
CA PRO A 226 8.93 11.51 7.30
C PRO A 226 8.31 11.76 5.91
N LYS A 227 8.24 10.74 5.04
CA LYS A 227 7.63 10.83 3.69
C LYS A 227 6.22 10.27 3.62
N GLU A 228 5.55 10.05 4.75
CA GLU A 228 4.13 9.68 4.76
C GLU A 228 3.27 10.78 4.12
N ILE A 229 2.35 10.39 3.23
CA ILE A 229 1.45 11.31 2.50
C ILE A 229 0.43 11.99 3.42
N TYR A 230 0.03 11.31 4.50
CA TYR A 230 -0.89 11.83 5.51
C TYR A 230 -0.26 11.84 6.90
N ARG A 231 0.57 12.86 7.15
CA ARG A 231 1.09 13.12 8.49
C ARG A 231 0.01 13.72 9.40
N ALA A 232 0.03 13.32 10.66
CA ALA A 232 -0.85 13.84 11.70
C ALA A 232 -0.02 14.48 12.82
N SER A 233 -0.51 15.58 13.40
CA SER A 233 0.04 16.10 14.64
C SER A 233 -0.34 15.21 15.82
N ARG A 234 0.55 15.09 16.82
CA ARG A 234 0.26 14.43 18.08
C ARG A 234 -0.94 15.05 18.80
N ARG A 235 -1.16 16.37 18.66
CA ARG A 235 -2.33 17.08 19.24
C ARG A 235 -3.63 16.56 18.62
N TRP A 236 -3.65 16.39 17.30
CA TRP A 236 -4.81 15.88 16.56
C TRP A 236 -5.05 14.40 16.86
N ALA A 237 -3.98 13.61 16.84
CA ALA A 237 -4.05 12.17 17.14
C ALA A 237 -4.67 11.92 18.52
N ARG A 238 -4.29 12.68 19.55
CA ARG A 238 -4.86 12.53 20.90
C ARG A 238 -6.37 12.76 21.01
N GLN A 239 -6.97 13.50 20.08
CA GLN A 239 -8.43 13.68 20.07
C GLN A 239 -9.16 12.41 19.64
N ARG A 240 -8.58 11.68 18.69
CA ARG A 240 -9.14 10.42 18.22
C ARG A 240 -8.67 9.24 19.06
N TYR A 241 -7.43 9.24 19.52
CA TYR A 241 -6.81 8.16 20.27
C TYR A 241 -6.53 8.63 21.71
N PRO A 242 -7.52 8.57 22.63
CA PRO A 242 -7.36 9.07 23.99
C PRO A 242 -6.30 8.30 24.81
N ASP A 243 -6.06 7.01 24.52
CA ASP A 243 -4.99 6.19 25.13
C ASP A 243 -3.77 6.05 24.18
N LEU A 244 -3.20 7.18 23.75
CA LEU A 244 -2.02 7.23 22.88
C LEU A 244 -0.72 7.07 23.70
N ARG A 245 -0.22 5.84 23.80
CA ARG A 245 0.93 5.45 24.64
C ARG A 245 2.28 5.59 23.96
N TRP A 246 2.32 5.51 22.64
CA TRP A 246 3.55 5.64 21.85
C TRP A 246 3.38 6.69 20.75
N TRP A 247 4.36 7.59 20.63
CA TRP A 247 4.46 8.55 19.54
C TRP A 247 5.92 8.76 19.20
N LYS A 248 6.29 8.56 17.94
CA LYS A 248 7.63 8.85 17.46
C LYS A 248 7.60 9.33 16.02
N GLU A 249 8.36 10.38 15.76
CA GLU A 249 8.68 10.83 14.40
C GLU A 249 10.02 10.20 14.01
N LEU A 250 10.06 9.58 12.83
CA LEU A 250 11.20 8.80 12.36
C LEU A 250 12.06 9.62 11.39
N ASP A 251 13.34 9.25 11.25
CA ASP A 251 14.29 10.01 10.43
C ASP A 251 14.30 9.60 8.95
N ARG A 252 13.70 8.45 8.59
CA ARG A 252 13.69 7.92 7.22
C ARG A 252 12.51 6.99 6.96
N GLY A 253 12.15 6.85 5.68
CA GLY A 253 11.07 6.00 5.17
C GLY A 253 9.81 6.80 4.82
N GLY A 254 8.95 6.20 4.02
CA GLY A 254 7.69 6.76 3.56
C GLY A 254 6.49 5.90 3.93
N HIS A 255 5.54 5.83 3.01
CA HIS A 255 4.26 5.18 3.21
C HIS A 255 4.37 3.66 3.39
N PHE A 256 5.36 3.04 2.75
CA PHE A 256 5.54 1.60 2.78
C PHE A 256 6.54 1.17 3.86
N GLY A 257 6.35 1.64 5.11
CA GLY A 257 7.33 1.48 6.19
C GLY A 257 7.82 0.04 6.44
N ALA A 258 6.96 -0.97 6.23
CA ALA A 258 7.35 -2.39 6.32
C ALA A 258 8.29 -2.83 5.19
N PHE A 259 8.14 -2.24 4.00
CA PHE A 259 8.91 -2.53 2.80
C PHE A 259 10.22 -1.75 2.80
N GLU A 260 10.16 -0.47 3.18
CA GLU A 260 11.31 0.44 3.14
C GLU A 260 12.23 0.25 4.35
N GLN A 261 11.65 0.06 5.54
CA GLN A 261 12.36 0.11 6.81
C GLN A 261 11.91 -1.02 7.76
N PRO A 262 12.02 -2.31 7.36
CA PRO A 262 11.48 -3.43 8.14
C PRO A 262 12.07 -3.51 9.56
N ALA A 263 13.37 -3.23 9.71
CA ALA A 263 14.02 -3.23 11.04
C ALA A 263 13.46 -2.13 11.95
N ILE A 264 13.25 -0.92 11.41
CA ILE A 264 12.65 0.19 12.18
C ILE A 264 11.23 -0.17 12.57
N LEU A 265 10.42 -0.68 11.64
CA LEU A 265 9.05 -1.10 11.94
C LEU A 265 9.00 -2.12 13.09
N VAL A 266 9.86 -3.15 13.03
CA VAL A 266 9.93 -4.18 14.08
C VAL A 266 10.31 -3.58 15.44
N ASP A 267 11.29 -2.68 15.48
CA ASP A 267 11.72 -2.04 16.73
C ASP A 267 10.66 -1.09 17.30
N GLU A 268 9.93 -0.37 16.44
CA GLU A 268 8.81 0.47 16.83
C GLU A 268 7.64 -0.35 17.40
N ILE A 269 7.25 -1.44 16.73
CA ILE A 269 6.24 -2.38 17.23
C ILE A 269 6.65 -2.93 18.60
N ARG A 270 7.88 -3.43 18.75
CA ARG A 270 8.39 -3.94 20.03
C ARG A 270 8.40 -2.86 21.11
N SER A 271 8.73 -1.63 20.75
CA SER A 271 8.73 -0.50 21.68
C SER A 271 7.34 -0.15 22.17
N PHE A 272 6.36 -0.05 21.26
CA PHE A 272 4.96 0.13 21.63
C PHE A 272 4.48 -1.01 22.54
N PHE A 273 4.75 -2.27 22.20
CA PHE A 273 4.29 -3.40 23.02
C PHE A 273 4.94 -3.48 24.41
N ARG A 274 6.08 -2.81 24.65
CA ARG A 274 6.62 -2.63 26.01
C ARG A 274 5.80 -1.66 26.87
N THR A 275 4.95 -0.82 26.26
CA THR A 275 4.07 0.14 26.98
C THR A 275 2.69 -0.44 27.33
N VAL A 276 2.37 -1.62 26.80
CA VAL A 276 1.07 -2.29 27.01
C VAL A 276 1.19 -3.57 27.84
N ARG A 277 2.42 -3.93 28.24
CA ARG A 277 2.76 -5.10 29.05
C ARG A 277 3.19 -4.69 30.44
#